data_AF-A0A800JIM2-F1
#
_entry.id   AF-A0A800JIM2-F1
#
_cell.length_a   1.000
_cell.length_b   1.000
_cell.length_c   1.000
_cell.angle_alpha   90.00
_cell.angle_beta   90.00
_cell.angle_gamma   90.00
#
_symmetry.space_group_name_H-M   'P 1'
#
loop_
_entity.id
_entity.type
_entity.pdbx_description
1 polymer ?
#
loop_
_entity_poly.entity_id
_entity_poly.type
_entity_poly.pdbx_seq_one_letter_code
_entity_poly.pdbx_strand_id
1 'polypeptide(L)'
;MLDRESTFKNPEVVKLLKENFIPIAIDQAYQRRQKDNEGSFYQKIANQSPRKVGKGTTQGLYIADASGKLLGFTNNRGAERVINMMRKAMKEPRTTDFGKITKGKSDPRYNPSPPKGGLVIRVTTKVLGGYEKTENTYREIMHASLGRDNFWVTAGEKKELINGKLPDTFLHRLARFHLVDNTRGEPTMWSSGDIRTIKGNLENGQLSAKVVLKNDQGDRGYEAQILGIIKTEAGEITGFDAVAKGQYWGEGKYTRNAPKGRFPLAVAFKLADGKDIADSIPPQGSRGWVRGYIN
;
A
#
# COMPACT_ATOMS: atom_id res chain seq x y z
N MET A 1 -7.21 -2.13 4.53
CA MET A 1 -8.22 -1.05 4.64
C MET A 1 -9.60 -1.64 4.91
N LEU A 2 -10.28 -2.25 3.94
CA LEU A 2 -11.59 -2.85 4.15
C LEU A 2 -11.61 -3.88 5.29
N ASP A 3 -10.67 -4.83 5.26
CA ASP A 3 -10.57 -5.89 6.28
C ASP A 3 -10.27 -5.34 7.68
N ARG A 4 -9.63 -4.16 7.78
CA ARG A 4 -9.37 -3.49 9.07
C ARG A 4 -10.69 -3.15 9.76
N GLU A 5 -11.62 -2.56 9.02
CA GLU A 5 -12.91 -2.14 9.58
C GLU A 5 -13.93 -3.27 9.63
N SER A 6 -13.95 -4.18 8.64
CA SER A 6 -14.99 -5.22 8.55
C SER A 6 -14.65 -6.50 9.32
N THR A 7 -13.36 -6.85 9.44
CA THR A 7 -12.89 -8.08 10.10
C THR A 7 -12.16 -7.78 11.40
N PHE A 8 -11.07 -6.99 11.32
CA PHE A 8 -10.12 -6.84 12.44
C PHE A 8 -10.53 -5.79 13.47
N LYS A 9 -11.63 -5.07 13.25
CA LYS A 9 -12.29 -4.24 14.26
C LYS A 9 -13.18 -5.05 15.22
N ASN A 10 -13.58 -6.26 14.81
CA ASN A 10 -14.39 -7.13 15.66
C ASN A 10 -13.56 -7.62 16.86
N PRO A 11 -14.00 -7.38 18.11
CA PRO A 11 -13.21 -7.68 19.30
C PRO A 11 -12.95 -9.19 19.49
N GLU A 12 -13.87 -10.06 19.05
CA GLU A 12 -13.69 -11.51 19.15
C GLU A 12 -12.59 -12.00 18.19
N VAL A 13 -12.51 -11.45 16.98
CA VAL A 13 -11.40 -11.75 16.06
C VAL A 13 -10.07 -11.35 16.70
N VAL A 14 -9.99 -10.14 17.27
CA VAL A 14 -8.78 -9.64 17.93
C VAL A 14 -8.40 -10.51 19.13
N LYS A 15 -9.37 -10.90 19.96
CA LYS A 15 -9.16 -11.78 21.12
C LYS A 15 -8.57 -13.11 20.68
N LEU A 16 -9.21 -13.79 19.73
CA LEU A 16 -8.73 -15.07 19.23
C LEU A 16 -7.30 -14.95 18.65
N LEU A 17 -7.02 -13.90 17.87
CA LEU A 17 -5.67 -13.67 17.32
C LEU A 17 -4.60 -13.49 18.40
N LYS A 18 -4.94 -12.89 19.55
CA LYS A 18 -4.00 -12.68 20.66
C LYS A 18 -3.78 -13.93 21.51
N GLU A 19 -4.83 -14.70 21.73
CA GLU A 19 -4.80 -15.82 22.68
C GLU A 19 -4.39 -17.14 22.02
N ASN A 20 -4.74 -17.36 20.75
CA ASN A 20 -4.72 -18.69 20.14
C ASN A 20 -3.92 -18.79 18.83
N PHE A 21 -3.47 -17.67 18.27
CA PHE A 21 -2.80 -17.65 16.96
C PHE A 21 -1.56 -16.77 16.96
N ILE A 22 -0.70 -16.97 15.96
CA ILE A 22 0.41 -16.06 15.64
C ILE A 22 -0.01 -15.31 14.37
N PRO A 23 -0.43 -14.03 14.46
CA PRO A 23 -0.85 -13.26 13.30
C PRO A 23 0.36 -12.86 12.45
N ILE A 24 0.28 -13.09 11.14
CA ILE A 24 1.30 -12.71 10.16
C ILE A 24 0.62 -11.98 9.00
N ALA A 25 1.16 -10.82 8.62
CA ALA A 25 0.78 -10.11 7.41
C ALA A 25 1.90 -10.25 6.37
N ILE A 26 1.53 -10.56 5.12
CA ILE A 26 2.47 -10.72 4.00
C ILE A 26 1.97 -9.92 2.80
N ASP A 27 2.87 -9.54 1.89
CA ASP A 27 2.49 -9.04 0.58
C ASP A 27 2.38 -10.21 -0.40
N GLN A 28 1.19 -10.79 -0.56
CA GLN A 28 1.02 -11.95 -1.45
C GLN A 28 1.57 -11.73 -2.87
N ALA A 29 1.67 -10.48 -3.36
CA ALA A 29 2.28 -10.22 -4.65
C ALA A 29 3.77 -10.59 -4.64
N TYR A 30 4.48 -10.41 -3.54
CA TYR A 30 5.89 -10.77 -3.37
C TYR A 30 6.05 -12.23 -2.95
N GLN A 31 5.50 -12.64 -1.82
CA GLN A 31 5.74 -13.97 -1.23
C GLN A 31 5.34 -15.12 -2.18
N ARG A 32 4.32 -14.96 -3.04
CA ARG A 32 3.95 -16.00 -4.03
C ARG A 32 4.97 -16.20 -5.15
N ARG A 33 5.92 -15.26 -5.32
CA ARG A 33 6.97 -15.29 -6.36
C ARG A 33 8.39 -15.37 -5.78
N GLN A 34 8.54 -15.07 -4.50
CA GLN A 34 9.78 -15.10 -3.74
C GLN A 34 10.45 -16.49 -3.81
N LYS A 35 11.76 -16.49 -4.07
CA LYS A 35 12.57 -17.71 -4.29
C LYS A 35 13.53 -17.95 -3.13
N ASP A 36 12.98 -18.02 -1.93
CA ASP A 36 13.68 -18.40 -0.70
C ASP A 36 12.76 -19.26 0.20
N ASN A 37 13.21 -19.55 1.42
CA ASN A 37 12.49 -20.44 2.35
C ASN A 37 11.16 -19.85 2.82
N GLU A 38 11.06 -18.52 2.98
CA GLU A 38 9.81 -17.84 3.33
C GLU A 38 8.79 -17.97 2.19
N GLY A 39 9.21 -17.64 0.97
CA GLY A 39 8.38 -17.79 -0.22
C GLY A 39 7.92 -19.24 -0.40
N SER A 40 8.83 -20.20 -0.24
CA SER A 40 8.53 -21.63 -0.38
C SER A 40 7.52 -22.11 0.67
N PHE A 41 7.66 -21.66 1.92
CA PHE A 41 6.71 -22.00 2.98
C PHE A 41 5.33 -21.43 2.72
N TYR A 42 5.23 -20.16 2.33
CA TYR A 42 3.96 -19.56 1.95
C TYR A 42 3.32 -20.26 0.75
N GLN A 43 4.10 -20.58 -0.29
CA GLN A 43 3.61 -21.27 -1.48
C GLN A 43 3.11 -22.68 -1.13
N LYS A 44 3.76 -23.40 -0.21
CA LYS A 44 3.27 -24.69 0.33
C LYS A 44 1.88 -24.56 0.92
N ILE A 45 1.62 -23.53 1.73
CA ILE A 45 0.32 -23.27 2.36
C ILE A 45 -0.72 -22.87 1.30
N ALA A 46 -0.39 -21.86 0.46
CA ALA A 46 -1.31 -21.32 -0.53
C ALA A 46 -1.76 -22.40 -1.53
N ASN A 47 -0.85 -23.28 -1.96
CA ASN A 47 -1.16 -24.36 -2.89
C ASN A 47 -2.06 -25.46 -2.32
N GLN A 48 -2.38 -25.48 -1.03
CA GLN A 48 -3.43 -26.34 -0.47
C GLN A 48 -4.82 -25.68 -0.53
N SER A 49 -4.89 -24.35 -0.67
CA SER A 49 -6.15 -23.61 -0.75
C SER A 49 -6.77 -23.64 -2.15
N PRO A 50 -8.01 -23.14 -2.34
CA PRO A 50 -8.57 -22.86 -3.66
C PRO A 50 -7.77 -21.82 -4.48
N ARG A 51 -6.92 -21.01 -3.84
CA ARG A 51 -6.05 -20.03 -4.50
C ARG A 51 -4.66 -20.63 -4.73
N LYS A 52 -4.44 -21.21 -5.90
CA LYS A 52 -3.14 -21.81 -6.27
C LYS A 52 -2.17 -20.76 -6.80
N VAL A 53 -0.91 -20.88 -6.41
CA VAL A 53 0.19 -20.07 -6.96
C VAL A 53 0.25 -20.29 -8.48
N GLY A 54 0.46 -19.22 -9.24
CA GLY A 54 0.48 -19.26 -10.71
C GLY A 54 -0.89 -19.23 -11.39
N LYS A 55 -2.02 -19.40 -10.66
CA LYS A 55 -3.38 -19.36 -11.22
C LYS A 55 -4.14 -18.06 -10.93
N GLY A 56 -3.45 -17.01 -10.50
CA GLY A 56 -4.06 -15.73 -10.12
C GLY A 56 -3.56 -15.24 -8.76
N THR A 57 -4.32 -14.34 -8.15
CA THR A 57 -4.00 -13.80 -6.81
C THR A 57 -4.18 -14.87 -5.75
N THR A 58 -3.34 -14.82 -4.71
CA THR A 58 -3.47 -15.63 -3.49
C THR A 58 -3.99 -14.78 -2.34
N GLN A 59 -4.85 -13.82 -2.65
CA GLN A 59 -5.49 -12.95 -1.68
C GLN A 59 -6.46 -13.74 -0.80
N GLY A 60 -6.39 -13.50 0.50
CA GLY A 60 -7.29 -14.04 1.51
C GLY A 60 -6.62 -14.18 2.86
N LEU A 61 -7.35 -14.77 3.80
CA LEU A 61 -6.93 -15.12 5.14
C LEU A 61 -6.68 -16.62 5.19
N TYR A 62 -5.52 -16.99 5.73
CA TYR A 62 -5.05 -18.36 5.82
C TYR A 62 -4.78 -18.71 7.28
N ILE A 63 -5.16 -19.92 7.68
CA ILE A 63 -4.72 -20.54 8.93
C ILE A 63 -3.98 -21.81 8.56
N ALA A 64 -2.75 -21.93 9.03
CA ALA A 64 -1.93 -23.12 8.88
C ALA A 64 -1.26 -23.47 10.22
N ASP A 65 -0.85 -24.72 10.37
CA ASP A 65 0.08 -25.08 11.45
C ASP A 65 1.55 -24.80 11.07
N ALA A 66 2.46 -25.00 12.02
CA ALA A 66 3.88 -24.75 11.85
C ALA A 66 4.56 -25.68 10.82
N SER A 67 3.95 -26.81 10.47
CA SER A 67 4.42 -27.66 9.37
C SER A 67 4.07 -27.09 7.99
N GLY A 68 3.19 -26.08 7.94
CA GLY A 68 2.62 -25.52 6.71
C GLY A 68 1.41 -26.30 6.18
N LYS A 69 0.78 -27.14 7.01
CA LYS A 69 -0.52 -27.76 6.70
C LYS A 69 -1.61 -26.71 6.79
N LEU A 70 -2.41 -26.56 5.74
CA LEU A 70 -3.54 -25.64 5.74
C LEU A 70 -4.68 -26.18 6.62
N LEU A 71 -5.21 -25.33 7.49
CA LEU A 71 -6.33 -25.65 8.40
C LEU A 71 -7.58 -24.83 8.08
N GLY A 72 -7.42 -23.68 7.41
CA GLY A 72 -8.54 -22.85 7.02
C GLY A 72 -8.14 -21.81 5.97
N PHE A 73 -9.07 -21.52 5.07
CA PHE A 73 -8.95 -20.44 4.10
C PHE A 73 -10.27 -19.72 3.90
N THR A 74 -10.23 -18.39 3.82
CA THR A 74 -11.35 -17.57 3.36
C THR A 74 -10.84 -16.32 2.64
N ASN A 75 -11.53 -15.92 1.57
CA ASN A 75 -11.35 -14.59 0.96
C ASN A 75 -12.55 -13.66 1.25
N ASN A 76 -13.40 -14.06 2.21
CA ASN A 76 -14.50 -13.26 2.71
C ASN A 76 -14.02 -12.39 3.88
N ARG A 77 -14.64 -11.21 4.02
CA ARG A 77 -14.24 -10.14 4.93
C ARG A 77 -15.20 -9.91 6.10
N GLY A 78 -16.19 -10.80 6.26
CA GLY A 78 -17.14 -10.78 7.37
C GLY A 78 -16.54 -11.45 8.59
N ALA A 79 -16.57 -10.76 9.73
CA ALA A 79 -15.99 -11.22 10.98
C ALA A 79 -16.50 -12.61 11.41
N GLU A 80 -17.80 -12.87 11.31
CA GLU A 80 -18.38 -14.17 11.71
C GLU A 80 -17.79 -15.35 10.95
N ARG A 81 -17.59 -15.20 9.63
CA ARG A 81 -16.99 -16.24 8.81
C ARG A 81 -15.54 -16.50 9.18
N VAL A 82 -14.81 -15.46 9.57
CA VAL A 82 -13.44 -15.57 10.06
C VAL A 82 -13.40 -16.25 11.43
N ILE A 83 -14.27 -15.85 12.36
CA ILE A 83 -14.40 -16.47 13.69
C ILE A 83 -14.70 -17.97 13.56
N ASN A 84 -15.66 -18.34 12.71
CA ASN A 84 -16.02 -19.73 12.48
C ASN A 84 -14.85 -20.54 11.90
N MET A 85 -14.10 -19.95 10.96
CA MET A 85 -12.88 -20.57 10.43
C MET A 85 -11.81 -20.77 11.53
N MET A 86 -11.58 -19.76 12.38
CA MET A 86 -10.62 -19.83 13.48
C MET A 86 -11.00 -20.92 14.50
N ARG A 87 -12.26 -20.94 14.94
CA ARG A 87 -12.77 -21.95 15.89
C ARG A 87 -12.71 -23.36 15.31
N LYS A 88 -12.98 -23.53 14.02
CA LYS A 88 -12.82 -24.83 13.35
C LYS A 88 -11.35 -25.25 13.35
N ALA A 89 -10.45 -24.37 12.93
CA ALA A 89 -9.02 -24.67 12.87
C ALA A 89 -8.41 -25.03 14.24
N MET A 90 -8.95 -24.49 15.34
CA MET A 90 -8.53 -24.85 16.70
C MET A 90 -8.84 -26.31 17.08
N LYS A 91 -9.85 -26.92 16.46
CA LYS A 91 -10.23 -28.32 16.69
C LYS A 91 -9.48 -29.30 15.80
N GLU A 92 -8.80 -28.81 14.76
CA GLU A 92 -8.07 -29.65 13.82
C GLU A 92 -6.74 -30.14 14.43
N PRO A 93 -6.39 -31.43 14.24
CA PRO A 93 -5.14 -31.98 14.74
C PRO A 93 -3.93 -31.33 14.05
N ARG A 94 -2.94 -30.98 14.86
CA ARG A 94 -1.69 -30.34 14.42
C ARG A 94 -0.66 -31.38 14.04
N THR A 95 0.10 -31.11 12.98
CA THR A 95 1.31 -31.88 12.68
C THR A 95 2.36 -31.56 13.74
N THR A 96 2.85 -32.57 14.46
CA THR A 96 3.88 -32.41 15.51
C THR A 96 5.27 -32.80 15.04
N ASP A 97 5.37 -33.61 13.99
CA ASP A 97 6.64 -34.00 13.37
C ASP A 97 6.94 -33.14 12.14
N PHE A 98 7.76 -32.11 12.33
CA PHE A 98 8.25 -31.27 11.24
C PHE A 98 9.59 -30.62 11.61
N GLY A 99 10.47 -30.48 10.62
CA GLY A 99 11.76 -29.80 10.80
C GLY A 99 11.63 -28.29 10.94
N LYS A 100 12.57 -27.68 11.67
CA LYS A 100 12.69 -26.22 11.75
C LYS A 100 13.02 -25.64 10.38
N ILE A 101 12.26 -24.62 9.96
CA ILE A 101 12.55 -23.85 8.76
C ILE A 101 13.68 -22.86 9.08
N THR A 102 14.81 -22.99 8.41
CA THR A 102 15.90 -22.01 8.50
C THR A 102 15.60 -20.83 7.57
N LYS A 103 16.05 -19.63 7.92
CA LYS A 103 15.75 -18.41 7.15
C LYS A 103 16.31 -18.44 5.72
N GLY A 104 17.36 -19.23 5.47
CA GLY A 104 18.02 -19.30 4.16
C GLY A 104 18.60 -17.96 3.70
N LYS A 105 19.01 -17.90 2.43
CA LYS A 105 19.43 -16.65 1.77
C LYS A 105 18.17 -15.90 1.28
N SER A 106 17.97 -14.69 1.77
CA SER A 106 16.86 -13.82 1.37
C SER A 106 16.95 -13.46 -0.11
N ASP A 107 15.82 -13.50 -0.82
CA ASP A 107 15.71 -13.00 -2.19
C ASP A 107 15.49 -11.47 -2.17
N PRO A 108 16.50 -10.65 -2.53
CA PRO A 108 16.41 -9.20 -2.39
C PRO A 108 15.39 -8.57 -3.34
N ARG A 109 14.97 -9.28 -4.39
CA ARG A 109 13.95 -8.79 -5.34
C ARG A 109 12.57 -8.62 -4.70
N TYR A 110 12.32 -9.36 -3.62
CA TYR A 110 11.03 -9.39 -2.90
C TYR A 110 11.15 -8.89 -1.47
N ASN A 111 12.33 -8.42 -1.07
CA ASN A 111 12.60 -7.80 0.22
C ASN A 111 13.29 -6.43 0.00
N PRO A 112 12.67 -5.51 -0.74
CA PRO A 112 13.28 -4.23 -1.01
C PRO A 112 13.35 -3.39 0.27
N SER A 113 14.42 -2.61 0.40
CA SER A 113 14.63 -1.68 1.51
C SER A 113 14.57 -0.24 1.01
N PRO A 114 14.22 0.73 1.88
CA PRO A 114 14.29 2.14 1.53
C PRO A 114 15.68 2.54 0.99
N PRO A 115 15.77 3.53 0.09
CA PRO A 115 17.05 3.98 -0.46
C PRO A 115 18.01 4.39 0.65
N LYS A 116 19.23 3.86 0.62
CA LYS A 116 20.28 4.21 1.58
C LYS A 116 20.54 5.72 1.55
N GLY A 117 20.50 6.36 2.72
CA GLY A 117 20.67 7.82 2.85
C GLY A 117 19.51 8.66 2.30
N GLY A 118 18.43 8.01 1.87
CA GLY A 118 17.19 8.64 1.42
C GLY A 118 16.24 8.97 2.56
N LEU A 119 14.98 9.22 2.20
CA LEU A 119 13.89 9.46 3.15
C LEU A 119 12.70 8.55 2.85
N VAL A 120 11.91 8.29 3.88
CA VAL A 120 10.58 7.72 3.75
C VAL A 120 9.56 8.80 4.09
N ILE A 121 8.66 9.09 3.16
CA ILE A 121 7.52 9.98 3.35
C ILE A 121 6.26 9.12 3.37
N ARG A 122 5.51 9.13 4.47
CA ARG A 122 4.20 8.49 4.58
C ARG A 122 3.21 9.22 3.69
N VAL A 123 2.45 8.46 2.92
CA VAL A 123 1.41 8.96 2.02
C VAL A 123 0.05 8.52 2.53
N THR A 124 -0.89 9.45 2.67
CA THR A 124 -2.28 9.16 3.04
C THR A 124 -3.24 9.78 2.05
N THR A 125 -4.11 8.97 1.45
CA THR A 125 -5.06 9.42 0.44
C THR A 125 -6.49 9.37 0.95
N LYS A 126 -7.30 10.36 0.59
CA LYS A 126 -8.73 10.41 0.92
C LYS A 126 -9.56 11.01 -0.21
N VAL A 127 -10.63 10.32 -0.59
CA VAL A 127 -11.74 10.92 -1.35
C VAL A 127 -12.59 11.73 -0.39
N LEU A 128 -12.74 13.03 -0.65
CA LEU A 128 -13.39 13.97 0.26
C LEU A 128 -14.91 14.08 0.05
N GLY A 129 -15.43 13.56 -1.06
CA GLY A 129 -16.85 13.66 -1.39
C GLY A 129 -17.19 13.03 -2.75
N GLY A 130 -18.47 13.14 -3.14
CA GLY A 130 -18.99 12.67 -4.42
C GLY A 130 -19.55 11.24 -4.41
N TYR A 131 -19.41 10.50 -3.31
CA TYR A 131 -20.07 9.20 -3.18
C TYR A 131 -21.58 9.35 -3.06
N GLU A 132 -22.31 8.48 -3.78
CA GLU A 132 -23.75 8.31 -3.57
C GLU A 132 -24.01 7.67 -2.20
N LYS A 133 -25.15 8.00 -1.60
CA LYS A 133 -25.62 7.31 -0.39
C LYS A 133 -25.79 5.82 -0.68
N THR A 134 -25.48 4.99 0.30
CA THR A 134 -25.58 3.53 0.17
C THR A 134 -25.89 2.92 1.52
N GLU A 135 -26.73 1.89 1.52
CA GLU A 135 -27.02 1.06 2.70
C GLU A 135 -26.10 -0.17 2.76
N ASN A 136 -25.21 -0.34 1.76
CA ASN A 136 -24.27 -1.45 1.74
C ASN A 136 -23.08 -1.13 2.66
N THR A 137 -22.99 -1.83 3.79
CA THR A 137 -21.95 -1.62 4.80
C THR A 137 -20.52 -1.66 4.25
N TYR A 138 -20.22 -2.51 3.26
CA TYR A 138 -18.88 -2.56 2.67
C TYR A 138 -18.57 -1.32 1.83
N ARG A 139 -19.57 -0.77 1.14
CA ARG A 139 -19.42 0.49 0.41
C ARG A 139 -19.26 1.66 1.38
N GLU A 140 -20.01 1.70 2.48
CA GLU A 140 -19.82 2.71 3.53
C GLU A 140 -18.39 2.71 4.09
N ILE A 141 -17.85 1.52 4.39
CA ILE A 141 -16.46 1.38 4.82
C ILE A 141 -15.51 1.93 3.75
N MET A 142 -15.70 1.58 2.48
CA MET A 142 -14.88 2.10 1.38
C MET A 142 -14.96 3.63 1.27
N HIS A 143 -16.16 4.21 1.39
CA HIS A 143 -16.35 5.66 1.36
C HIS A 143 -15.62 6.35 2.54
N ALA A 144 -15.60 5.71 3.72
CA ALA A 144 -14.93 6.20 4.92
C ALA A 144 -13.41 5.94 4.92
N SER A 145 -12.90 5.10 4.03
CA SER A 145 -11.53 4.62 4.09
C SER A 145 -10.44 5.64 3.76
N LEU A 146 -9.23 5.33 4.22
CA LEU A 146 -7.97 6.03 3.93
C LEU A 146 -7.01 5.12 3.17
N GLY A 147 -6.49 5.60 2.05
CA GLY A 147 -5.36 4.99 1.38
C GLY A 147 -4.07 5.25 2.15
N ARG A 148 -3.17 4.27 2.21
CA ARG A 148 -1.83 4.41 2.80
C ARG A 148 -0.80 3.89 1.81
N ASP A 149 0.29 4.62 1.66
CA ASP A 149 1.48 4.20 0.91
C ASP A 149 2.73 4.86 1.52
N ASN A 150 3.91 4.49 1.01
CA ASN A 150 5.16 5.17 1.30
C ASN A 150 5.76 5.74 0.03
N PHE A 151 6.28 6.96 0.10
CA PHE A 151 7.07 7.59 -0.93
C PHE A 151 8.53 7.56 -0.54
N TRP A 152 9.31 6.73 -1.24
CA TRP A 152 10.76 6.70 -1.09
C TRP A 152 11.41 7.82 -1.88
N VAL A 153 12.25 8.58 -1.19
CA VAL A 153 13.09 9.65 -1.71
C VAL A 153 14.54 9.18 -1.69
N THR A 154 15.27 9.40 -2.77
CA THR A 154 16.67 9.01 -2.88
C THR A 154 17.60 9.95 -2.10
N ALA A 155 18.83 9.52 -1.83
CA ALA A 155 19.83 10.39 -1.22
C ALA A 155 20.14 11.63 -2.08
N GLY A 156 20.15 11.49 -3.41
CA GLY A 156 20.37 12.58 -4.34
C GLY A 156 19.26 13.64 -4.24
N GLU A 157 18.00 13.21 -4.32
CA GLU A 157 16.87 14.13 -4.20
C GLU A 157 16.79 14.77 -2.80
N LYS A 158 17.05 14.00 -1.74
CA LYS A 158 17.15 14.54 -0.37
C LYS A 158 18.16 15.70 -0.33
N LYS A 159 19.35 15.51 -0.90
CA LYS A 159 20.39 16.54 -0.96
C LYS A 159 19.94 17.78 -1.72
N GLU A 160 19.22 17.61 -2.83
CA GLU A 160 18.70 18.74 -3.59
C GLU A 160 17.60 19.50 -2.84
N LEU A 161 16.67 18.79 -2.18
CA LEU A 161 15.64 19.40 -1.34
C LEU A 161 16.25 20.23 -0.19
N ILE A 162 17.32 19.73 0.45
CA ILE A 162 18.07 20.48 1.48
C ILE A 162 18.63 21.79 0.92
N ASN A 163 19.09 21.78 -0.33
CA ASN A 163 19.64 22.95 -1.01
C ASN A 163 18.56 23.86 -1.62
N GLY A 164 17.28 23.68 -1.24
CA GLY A 164 16.17 24.47 -1.76
C GLY A 164 15.85 24.20 -3.23
N LYS A 165 16.27 23.07 -3.79
CA LYS A 165 15.98 22.68 -5.17
C LYS A 165 14.92 21.60 -5.18
N LEU A 166 13.99 21.70 -6.13
CA LEU A 166 12.96 20.69 -6.34
C LEU A 166 13.34 19.79 -7.53
N PRO A 167 13.77 18.54 -7.31
CA PRO A 167 14.19 17.67 -8.40
C PRO A 167 13.02 17.25 -9.29
N ASP A 168 13.21 17.24 -10.60
CA ASP A 168 12.20 16.75 -11.54
C ASP A 168 11.85 15.29 -11.28
N THR A 169 12.86 14.45 -11.00
CA THR A 169 12.69 13.03 -10.65
C THR A 169 11.78 12.84 -9.43
N PHE A 170 11.91 13.70 -8.41
CA PHE A 170 11.09 13.69 -7.22
C PHE A 170 9.62 13.96 -7.56
N LEU A 171 9.36 15.05 -8.29
CA LEU A 171 8.00 15.44 -8.67
C LEU A 171 7.36 14.43 -9.63
N HIS A 172 8.10 13.95 -10.62
CA HIS A 172 7.61 12.94 -11.56
C HIS A 172 7.26 11.63 -10.85
N ARG A 173 8.09 11.17 -9.90
CA ARG A 173 7.80 9.95 -9.14
C ARG A 173 6.61 10.14 -8.21
N LEU A 174 6.51 11.28 -7.53
CA LEU A 174 5.35 11.64 -6.71
C LEU A 174 4.07 11.63 -7.55
N ALA A 175 4.09 12.30 -8.71
CA ALA A 175 2.94 12.37 -9.61
C ALA A 175 2.50 11.00 -10.11
N ARG A 176 3.45 10.16 -10.54
CA ARG A 176 3.14 8.88 -11.18
C ARG A 176 2.56 7.84 -10.23
N PHE A 177 3.09 7.80 -9.01
CA PHE A 177 2.86 6.68 -8.11
C PHE A 177 2.09 7.05 -6.85
N HIS A 178 2.05 8.34 -6.47
CA HIS A 178 1.47 8.78 -5.21
C HIS A 178 0.25 9.70 -5.37
N LEU A 179 0.06 10.31 -6.54
CA LEU A 179 -1.18 11.03 -6.88
C LEU A 179 -2.23 10.10 -7.51
N VAL A 180 -2.53 9.01 -6.81
CA VAL A 180 -3.48 7.98 -7.25
C VAL A 180 -4.58 7.76 -6.21
N ASP A 181 -5.77 7.40 -6.66
CA ASP A 181 -6.82 6.92 -5.77
C ASP A 181 -6.59 5.43 -5.41
N ASN A 182 -5.97 5.20 -4.25
CA ASN A 182 -5.82 3.88 -3.62
C ASN A 182 -6.78 3.69 -2.42
N THR A 183 -7.84 4.51 -2.32
CA THR A 183 -8.73 4.55 -1.15
C THR A 183 -9.74 3.41 -1.07
N ARG A 184 -9.74 2.50 -2.05
CA ARG A 184 -10.69 1.39 -2.16
C ARG A 184 -10.03 0.05 -2.41
N GLY A 185 -8.75 0.05 -2.80
CA GLY A 185 -8.05 -1.15 -3.27
C GLY A 185 -6.83 -0.80 -4.12
N GLU A 186 -6.43 -1.72 -4.98
CA GLU A 186 -5.28 -1.55 -5.87
C GLU A 186 -5.56 -0.46 -6.93
N PRO A 187 -4.74 0.61 -6.98
CA PRO A 187 -4.87 1.65 -8.00
C PRO A 187 -4.22 1.19 -9.33
N THR A 188 -4.49 1.93 -10.39
CA THR A 188 -3.68 1.88 -11.62
C THR A 188 -2.69 3.04 -11.56
N MET A 189 -1.39 2.78 -11.68
CA MET A 189 -0.38 3.84 -11.65
C MET A 189 -0.41 4.66 -12.94
N TRP A 190 0.07 5.90 -12.89
CA TRP A 190 0.18 6.73 -14.09
C TRP A 190 1.46 6.39 -14.86
N SER A 191 1.32 6.32 -16.18
CA SER A 191 2.46 6.28 -17.09
C SER A 191 3.15 7.65 -17.13
N SER A 192 4.35 7.72 -17.73
CA SER A 192 4.98 9.02 -18.03
C SER A 192 4.14 9.85 -19.00
N GLY A 193 3.50 9.19 -19.99
CA GLY A 193 2.64 9.83 -20.98
C GLY A 193 1.34 10.40 -20.41
N ASP A 194 0.90 9.92 -19.23
CA ASP A 194 -0.29 10.43 -18.56
C ASP A 194 -0.06 11.80 -17.91
N ILE A 195 1.20 12.22 -17.74
CA ILE A 195 1.55 13.54 -17.19
C ILE A 195 1.39 14.59 -18.28
N ARG A 196 0.31 15.37 -18.23
CA ARG A 196 0.03 16.45 -19.18
C ARG A 196 0.67 17.77 -18.75
N THR A 197 0.79 17.98 -17.45
CA THR A 197 1.50 19.13 -16.89
C THR A 197 2.08 18.76 -15.53
N ILE A 198 3.32 19.13 -15.30
CA ILE A 198 3.94 19.14 -13.98
C ILE A 198 4.84 20.37 -13.89
N LYS A 199 4.54 21.24 -12.94
CA LYS A 199 5.34 22.43 -12.65
C LYS A 199 5.36 22.61 -11.15
N GLY A 200 6.53 22.73 -10.56
CA GLY A 200 6.65 22.99 -9.14
C GLY A 200 7.85 23.85 -8.82
N ASN A 201 7.84 24.34 -7.60
CA ASN A 201 8.85 25.21 -7.06
C ASN A 201 9.06 24.89 -5.58
N LEU A 202 10.29 25.11 -5.11
CA LEU A 202 10.65 25.02 -3.71
C LEU A 202 11.42 26.29 -3.36
N GLU A 203 10.79 27.17 -2.59
CA GLU A 203 11.40 28.44 -2.17
C GLU A 203 11.29 28.58 -0.66
N ASN A 204 12.42 28.79 0.02
CA ASN A 204 12.45 28.97 1.48
C ASN A 204 11.71 27.87 2.26
N GLY A 205 11.86 26.61 1.81
CA GLY A 205 11.18 25.46 2.39
C GLY A 205 9.70 25.33 2.01
N GLN A 206 9.14 26.24 1.22
CA GLN A 206 7.75 26.16 0.74
C GLN A 206 7.68 25.43 -0.59
N LEU A 207 7.04 24.26 -0.59
CA LEU A 207 6.75 23.47 -1.78
C LEU A 207 5.43 23.96 -2.39
N SER A 208 5.45 24.28 -3.68
CA SER A 208 4.23 24.47 -4.46
C SER A 208 4.34 23.72 -5.79
N ALA A 209 3.29 23.03 -6.22
CA ALA A 209 3.26 22.42 -7.55
C ALA A 209 1.84 22.34 -8.12
N LYS A 210 1.74 22.38 -9.45
CA LYS A 210 0.54 22.07 -10.21
C LYS A 210 0.79 20.82 -11.04
N VAL A 211 -0.12 19.86 -10.94
CA VAL A 211 -0.05 18.59 -11.68
C VAL A 211 -1.36 18.35 -12.41
N VAL A 212 -1.28 17.97 -13.69
CA VAL A 212 -2.42 17.51 -14.50
C VAL A 212 -2.08 16.13 -15.04
N LEU A 213 -2.86 15.14 -14.61
CA LEU A 213 -2.75 13.74 -14.99
C LEU A 213 -3.99 13.35 -15.78
N LYS A 214 -3.81 12.71 -16.93
CA LYS A 214 -4.92 12.23 -17.77
C LYS A 214 -4.43 11.08 -18.65
N ASN A 215 -5.10 9.94 -18.59
CA ASN A 215 -4.82 8.85 -19.53
C ASN A 215 -5.22 9.23 -20.97
N ASP A 216 -4.79 8.43 -21.94
CA ASP A 216 -5.02 8.74 -23.35
C ASP A 216 -6.51 8.76 -23.73
N GLN A 217 -7.32 7.91 -23.10
CA GLN A 217 -8.78 7.87 -23.30
C GLN A 217 -9.48 9.07 -22.65
N GLY A 218 -8.85 9.72 -21.68
CA GLY A 218 -9.39 10.86 -20.95
C GLY A 218 -10.51 10.55 -19.96
N ASP A 219 -10.90 9.30 -19.81
CA ASP A 219 -11.90 8.81 -18.85
C ASP A 219 -11.36 8.71 -17.42
N ARG A 220 -10.05 8.87 -17.23
CA ARG A 220 -9.39 8.90 -15.92
C ARG A 220 -8.38 10.04 -15.83
N GLY A 221 -8.42 10.82 -14.76
CA GLY A 221 -7.47 11.91 -14.54
C GLY A 221 -7.46 12.50 -13.14
N TYR A 222 -6.52 13.40 -12.91
CA TYR A 222 -6.38 14.17 -11.67
C TYR A 222 -5.76 15.54 -11.96
N GLU A 223 -6.47 16.61 -11.64
CA GLU A 223 -5.97 17.97 -11.67
C GLU A 223 -5.77 18.45 -10.23
N ALA A 224 -4.51 18.65 -9.81
CA ALA A 224 -4.16 18.89 -8.42
C ALA A 224 -3.18 20.05 -8.24
N GLN A 225 -3.31 20.72 -7.10
CA GLN A 225 -2.28 21.59 -6.54
C GLN A 225 -1.66 20.92 -5.32
N ILE A 226 -0.35 21.01 -5.21
CA ILE A 226 0.44 20.56 -4.06
C ILE A 226 0.94 21.80 -3.33
N LEU A 227 0.72 21.86 -2.03
CA LEU A 227 1.29 22.86 -1.15
C LEU A 227 1.93 22.15 0.05
N GLY A 228 3.08 22.62 0.50
CA GLY A 228 3.74 22.01 1.65
C GLY A 228 4.91 22.81 2.20
N ILE A 229 5.40 22.32 3.33
CA ILE A 229 6.55 22.87 4.05
C ILE A 229 7.57 21.75 4.23
N ILE A 230 8.82 22.04 3.89
CA ILE A 230 9.99 21.22 4.13
C ILE A 230 10.85 21.98 5.14
N LYS A 231 11.10 21.37 6.30
CA LYS A 231 11.95 21.92 7.35
C LYS A 231 13.31 21.27 7.29
N THR A 232 14.34 22.10 7.34
CA THR A 232 15.73 21.70 7.28
C THR A 232 16.48 22.28 8.46
N GLU A 233 17.17 21.45 9.23
CA GLU A 233 17.98 21.85 10.37
C GLU A 233 19.33 21.11 10.30
N ALA A 234 20.44 21.83 10.50
CA ALA A 234 21.79 21.25 10.49
C ALA A 234 22.11 20.35 9.27
N GLY A 235 21.58 20.69 8.09
CA GLY A 235 21.79 19.90 6.86
C GLY A 235 20.92 18.65 6.74
N GLU A 236 19.89 18.51 7.56
CA GLU A 236 18.97 17.37 7.57
C GLU A 236 17.51 17.83 7.43
N ILE A 237 16.67 17.02 6.77
CA ILE A 237 15.23 17.29 6.70
C ILE A 237 14.58 16.77 7.99
N THR A 238 14.12 17.69 8.83
CA THR A 238 13.45 17.40 10.12
C THR A 238 11.93 17.40 10.00
N GLY A 239 11.39 17.93 8.91
CA GLY A 239 9.96 17.97 8.65
C GLY A 239 9.66 17.96 7.16
N PHE A 240 8.61 17.23 6.79
CA PHE A 240 8.02 17.26 5.47
C PHE A 240 6.52 17.13 5.68
N ASP A 241 5.77 18.19 5.41
CA ASP A 241 4.30 18.21 5.50
C ASP A 241 3.76 18.85 4.23
N ALA A 242 3.11 18.06 3.38
CA ALA A 242 2.51 18.55 2.14
C ALA A 242 1.14 17.93 1.90
N VAL A 243 0.29 18.64 1.16
CA VAL A 243 -1.02 18.17 0.72
C VAL A 243 -1.18 18.46 -0.77
N ALA A 244 -1.46 17.42 -1.54
CA ALA A 244 -2.03 17.54 -2.87
C ALA A 244 -3.56 17.50 -2.76
N LYS A 245 -4.26 18.48 -3.32
CA LYS A 245 -5.74 18.50 -3.39
C LYS A 245 -6.19 18.91 -4.77
N GLY A 246 -7.25 18.28 -5.27
CA GLY A 246 -7.73 18.56 -6.61
C GLY A 246 -9.00 17.79 -6.98
N GLN A 247 -9.29 17.78 -8.28
CA GLN A 247 -10.41 17.05 -8.86
C GLN A 247 -9.90 15.81 -9.60
N TYR A 248 -10.28 14.64 -9.10
CA TYR A 248 -10.01 13.34 -9.71
C TYR A 248 -11.25 12.87 -10.48
N TRP A 249 -11.09 12.05 -11.50
CA TRP A 249 -12.20 11.35 -12.16
C TRP A 249 -11.77 9.98 -12.67
N GLY A 250 -12.77 9.11 -12.87
CA GLY A 250 -12.58 7.75 -13.33
C GLY A 250 -11.99 6.82 -12.27
N GLU A 251 -11.65 5.61 -12.70
CA GLU A 251 -11.12 4.58 -11.83
C GLU A 251 -10.17 3.63 -12.57
N GLY A 252 -9.39 2.88 -11.81
CA GLY A 252 -8.48 1.88 -12.36
C GLY A 252 -9.18 0.58 -12.72
N LYS A 253 -8.47 -0.29 -13.45
CA LYS A 253 -8.99 -1.61 -13.85
C LYS A 253 -9.23 -2.59 -12.70
N TYR A 254 -8.57 -2.38 -11.56
CA TYR A 254 -8.56 -3.33 -10.44
C TYR A 254 -9.60 -3.04 -9.36
N THR A 255 -10.00 -1.77 -9.23
CA THR A 255 -10.85 -1.31 -8.12
C THR A 255 -11.96 -0.43 -8.67
N ARG A 256 -13.20 -0.84 -8.40
CA ARG A 256 -14.42 -0.24 -8.96
C ARG A 256 -15.14 0.68 -7.96
N ASN A 257 -16.22 1.32 -8.42
CA ASN A 257 -17.14 2.16 -7.66
C ASN A 257 -16.51 3.47 -7.16
N ALA A 258 -15.85 4.22 -8.03
CA ALA A 258 -15.48 5.60 -7.74
C ALA A 258 -16.73 6.47 -7.66
N PRO A 259 -16.65 7.66 -7.03
CA PRO A 259 -17.63 8.71 -7.30
C PRO A 259 -17.79 8.92 -8.81
N LYS A 260 -19.02 9.16 -9.25
CA LYS A 260 -19.30 9.49 -10.66
C LYS A 260 -18.76 10.89 -10.99
N GLY A 261 -18.30 11.06 -12.22
CA GLY A 261 -17.78 12.36 -12.70
C GLY A 261 -16.49 12.79 -11.98
N ARG A 262 -16.35 14.10 -11.76
CA ARG A 262 -15.23 14.69 -11.04
C ARG A 262 -15.53 14.74 -9.54
N PHE A 263 -14.55 14.38 -8.73
CA PHE A 263 -14.66 14.35 -7.28
C PHE A 263 -13.40 14.84 -6.58
N PRO A 264 -13.53 15.44 -5.38
CA PRO A 264 -12.38 15.94 -4.65
C PRO A 264 -11.57 14.79 -4.05
N LEU A 265 -10.29 14.72 -4.43
CA LEU A 265 -9.28 13.83 -3.84
C LEU A 265 -8.23 14.67 -3.12
N ALA A 266 -7.76 14.18 -1.97
CA ALA A 266 -6.60 14.72 -1.28
C ALA A 266 -5.57 13.64 -0.99
N VAL A 267 -4.29 13.99 -1.08
CA VAL A 267 -3.14 13.16 -0.73
C VAL A 267 -2.25 13.95 0.22
N ALA A 268 -2.10 13.48 1.44
CA ALA A 268 -1.21 14.06 2.45
C ALA A 268 0.12 13.31 2.47
N PHE A 269 1.19 14.06 2.67
CA PHE A 269 2.56 13.58 2.72
C PHE A 269 3.18 14.02 4.04
N LYS A 270 3.74 13.06 4.79
CA LYS A 270 4.37 13.33 6.09
C LYS A 270 5.70 12.60 6.24
N LEU A 271 6.73 13.27 6.73
CA LEU A 271 8.00 12.60 7.05
C LEU A 271 7.76 11.42 8.02
N ALA A 272 8.31 10.25 7.68
CA ALA A 272 8.30 9.10 8.57
C ALA A 272 9.31 9.29 9.71
N ASP A 273 8.95 8.82 10.91
CA ASP A 273 9.84 8.85 12.08
C ASP A 273 10.62 7.54 12.28
N GLY A 274 10.37 6.53 11.43
CA GLY A 274 11.03 5.23 11.48
C GLY A 274 10.56 4.34 12.63
N LYS A 275 9.53 4.76 13.39
CA LYS A 275 9.02 4.03 14.56
C LYS A 275 7.87 3.09 14.23
N ASP A 276 7.16 3.33 13.12
CA ASP A 276 6.10 2.44 12.64
C ASP A 276 6.70 1.39 11.70
N ILE A 277 6.40 0.11 11.95
CA ILE A 277 6.79 -0.97 11.04
C ILE A 277 6.31 -0.74 9.60
N ALA A 278 5.21 0.01 9.44
CA ALA A 278 4.69 0.43 8.14
C ALA A 278 5.68 1.25 7.33
N ASP A 279 6.65 1.93 7.94
CA ASP A 279 7.66 2.74 7.24
C ASP A 279 8.63 1.87 6.42
N SER A 280 8.77 0.60 6.78
CA SER A 280 9.61 -0.36 6.06
C SER A 280 8.94 -0.90 4.79
N ILE A 281 7.62 -0.70 4.63
CA ILE A 281 6.86 -1.26 3.52
C ILE A 281 7.19 -0.50 2.23
N PRO A 282 7.51 -1.19 1.13
CA PRO A 282 7.82 -0.53 -0.12
C PRO A 282 6.60 0.17 -0.74
N PRO A 283 6.83 1.25 -1.50
CA PRO A 283 5.80 1.93 -2.28
C PRO A 283 5.02 0.93 -3.13
N GLN A 284 3.70 1.05 -3.19
CA GLN A 284 2.89 0.15 -4.02
C GLN A 284 3.32 0.20 -5.50
N GLY A 285 3.69 1.38 -5.99
CA GLY A 285 4.17 1.60 -7.36
C GLY A 285 5.51 0.92 -7.69
N SER A 286 6.26 0.50 -6.67
CA SER A 286 7.55 -0.18 -6.82
C SER A 286 7.45 -1.70 -6.97
N ARG A 287 6.23 -2.27 -6.84
CA ARG A 287 6.00 -3.71 -6.77
C ARG A 287 6.60 -4.46 -7.96
N GLY A 288 7.67 -5.21 -7.70
CA GLY A 288 8.37 -6.04 -8.69
C GLY A 288 9.26 -5.25 -9.66
N TRP A 289 9.41 -3.93 -9.46
CA TRP A 289 10.16 -3.05 -10.34
C TRP A 289 10.74 -1.83 -9.59
N VAL A 290 11.43 -2.08 -8.47
CA VAL A 290 12.03 -1.01 -7.65
C VAL A 290 12.95 -0.10 -8.46
N ARG A 291 13.76 -0.68 -9.36
CA ARG A 291 14.71 0.10 -10.19
C ARG A 291 14.01 1.17 -11.04
N GLY A 292 12.91 0.84 -11.71
CA GLY A 292 12.20 1.84 -12.52
C GLY A 292 11.12 2.61 -11.78
N TYR A 293 10.88 2.27 -10.51
CA TYR A 293 10.25 3.21 -9.59
C TYR A 293 11.24 4.29 -9.16
N ILE A 294 12.48 3.94 -8.79
CA ILE A 294 13.49 4.90 -8.29
C ILE A 294 14.06 5.80 -9.39
N ASN A 295 14.35 5.22 -10.56
CA ASN A 295 14.93 5.90 -11.72
C ASN A 295 13.86 6.55 -12.60
#